data_AF-A0A438MQR7-F1
#
_entry.id   AF-A0A438MQR7-F1
#
_cell.length_a   1.000
_cell.length_b   1.000
_cell.length_c   1.000
_cell.angle_alpha   90.00
_cell.angle_beta   90.00
_cell.angle_gamma   90.00
#
_symmetry.space_group_name_H-M   'P 1'
#
loop_
_entity.id
_entity.type
_entity.pdbx_description
1 polymer ?
#
loop_
_entity_poly.entity_id
_entity_poly.type
_entity_poly.pdbx_seq_one_letter_code
_entity_poly.pdbx_strand_id
1 'polypeptide(L)'
;MVNDMANQEILVDFPLDGKVVRYPSFWLRDQCPCSSCQHPTTHQRQLDTFSIDPEIKVQTVKSTPEGLEVTWPTSPADEMLASQNPDDSHRGHDHHHHSLYDWTWLSSHPPFLQTSTSPSGTPSSPLKHLEPTREWIHVPTSTPAASLPRVSYPSIMSTDNGLREFLSHIHRYGLCFMPETPVSPSATQDLIERIAHIRATHYGGFWDFTSEVNPIDTAYTNDYLPPHTDTTYFTDPAGLQLFHCLSHTAIDDPMKPGAGGESTFVDGFAAAQRLFHTRPELYNVLSSTPIVSAALGSPAGEFYNTASNAKGYPVLVHTSAVPGRSNPSPKTLTQIRWNNLDRLAPTVPSFLNHTALKQWYTAAREWSNILSSPEFLLTIKLQPGEPVIFDNWRTLHGRLAFEGKRRICGAYIGMDDFQAKLRGVGIEV
;
A
#
# COMPACT_ATOMS: atom_id res chain seq x y z
N MET A 1 -16.02 30.28 19.58
CA MET A 1 -15.36 30.69 18.32
C MET A 1 -14.78 32.07 18.49
N VAL A 2 -13.54 32.28 18.05
CA VAL A 2 -12.87 33.60 18.10
C VAL A 2 -12.20 33.85 16.74
N ASN A 3 -12.48 34.98 16.11
CA ASN A 3 -11.76 35.44 14.92
C ASN A 3 -10.50 36.20 15.39
N ASP A 4 -9.33 35.59 15.29
CA ASP A 4 -8.06 36.21 15.61
C ASP A 4 -7.55 36.98 14.39
N MET A 5 -8.03 38.22 14.25
CA MET A 5 -7.65 39.10 13.16
C MET A 5 -6.17 39.51 13.18
N ALA A 6 -5.49 39.38 14.32
CA ALA A 6 -4.07 39.72 14.43
C ALA A 6 -3.19 38.63 13.79
N ASN A 7 -3.58 37.36 13.97
CA ASN A 7 -2.87 36.22 13.40
C ASN A 7 -3.50 35.71 12.09
N GLN A 8 -4.60 36.31 11.64
CA GLN A 8 -5.37 35.89 10.46
C GLN A 8 -5.89 34.45 10.57
N GLU A 9 -6.36 34.06 11.76
CA GLU A 9 -6.84 32.70 12.06
C GLU A 9 -8.26 32.72 12.64
N ILE A 10 -9.04 31.67 12.37
CA ILE A 10 -10.28 31.37 13.07
C ILE A 10 -10.02 30.28 14.10
N LEU A 11 -10.36 30.55 15.35
CA LEU A 11 -10.36 29.57 16.44
C LEU A 11 -11.75 28.94 16.57
N VAL A 12 -11.85 27.64 16.29
CA VAL A 12 -13.07 26.85 16.46
C VAL A 12 -12.92 25.97 17.69
N ASP A 13 -13.89 26.09 18.59
CA ASP A 13 -13.99 25.27 19.79
C ASP A 13 -14.97 24.13 19.51
N PHE A 14 -14.50 22.89 19.64
CA PHE A 14 -15.30 21.67 19.49
C PHE A 14 -15.61 21.10 20.90
N PRO A 15 -16.79 21.40 21.48
CA PRO A 15 -17.06 21.14 22.89
C PRO A 15 -17.09 19.64 23.24
N LEU A 16 -17.45 18.79 22.27
CA LEU A 16 -17.51 17.34 22.43
C LEU A 16 -16.11 16.71 22.54
N ASP A 17 -15.10 17.33 21.90
CA ASP A 17 -13.73 16.86 21.89
C ASP A 17 -12.83 17.58 22.91
N GLY A 18 -13.32 18.68 23.49
CA GLY A 18 -12.54 19.57 24.36
C GLY A 18 -11.35 20.20 23.64
N LYS A 19 -11.44 20.36 22.31
CA LYS A 19 -10.34 20.82 21.45
C LYS A 19 -10.67 22.18 20.85
N VAL A 20 -9.73 23.11 20.96
CA VAL A 20 -9.72 24.34 20.18
C VAL A 20 -8.76 24.16 19.00
N VAL A 21 -9.30 24.25 17.79
CA VAL A 21 -8.53 24.09 16.55
C VAL A 21 -8.40 25.45 15.86
N ARG A 22 -7.22 25.69 15.28
CA ARG A 22 -6.87 26.94 14.59
C ARG A 22 -6.91 26.72 13.09
N TYR A 23 -7.60 27.61 12.38
CA TYR A 23 -7.73 27.58 10.93
C TYR A 23 -7.24 28.89 10.32
N PRO A 24 -6.12 28.91 9.58
CA PRO A 24 -5.66 30.10 8.88
C PRO A 24 -6.68 30.55 7.81
N SER A 25 -6.86 31.86 7.69
CA SER A 25 -7.80 32.49 6.76
C SER A 25 -7.51 32.08 5.31
N PHE A 26 -6.24 32.18 4.90
CA PHE A 26 -5.77 31.71 3.60
C PHE A 26 -6.13 30.23 3.35
N TRP A 27 -5.85 29.37 4.32
CA TRP A 27 -6.12 27.93 4.19
C TRP A 27 -7.61 27.65 4.05
N LEU A 28 -8.46 28.29 4.84
CA LEU A 28 -9.92 28.13 4.69
C LEU A 28 -10.36 28.56 3.30
N ARG A 29 -10.00 29.77 2.84
CA ARG A 29 -10.35 30.25 1.49
C ARG A 29 -9.90 29.27 0.41
N ASP A 30 -8.69 28.75 0.53
CA ASP A 30 -8.10 27.77 -0.37
C ASP A 30 -8.85 26.42 -0.39
N GLN A 31 -9.51 26.07 0.70
CA GLN A 31 -10.32 24.86 0.85
C GLN A 31 -11.83 25.13 0.74
N CYS A 32 -12.25 26.26 0.13
CA CYS A 32 -13.66 26.61 -0.01
C CYS A 32 -14.45 25.50 -0.76
N PRO A 33 -15.53 24.94 -0.17
CA PRO A 33 -16.27 23.83 -0.76
C PRO A 33 -17.40 24.25 -1.71
N CYS A 34 -17.56 25.55 -1.99
CA CYS A 34 -18.65 26.01 -2.86
C CYS A 34 -18.45 25.57 -4.32
N SER A 35 -19.54 25.50 -5.07
CA SER A 35 -19.57 25.02 -6.46
C SER A 35 -18.70 25.79 -7.45
N SER A 36 -18.26 27.02 -7.11
CA SER A 36 -17.32 27.80 -7.92
C SER A 36 -15.85 27.57 -7.56
N CYS A 37 -15.55 27.12 -6.35
CA CYS A 37 -14.18 26.79 -5.93
C CYS A 37 -13.86 25.30 -6.07
N GLN A 38 -14.89 24.46 -6.02
CA GLN A 38 -14.79 23.02 -6.16
C GLN A 38 -15.91 22.52 -7.08
N HIS A 39 -15.54 21.77 -8.11
CA HIS A 39 -16.50 21.24 -9.07
C HIS A 39 -17.47 20.28 -8.36
N PRO A 40 -18.80 20.46 -8.47
CA PRO A 40 -19.79 19.75 -7.65
C PRO A 40 -19.81 18.22 -7.85
N THR A 41 -19.47 17.75 -9.06
CA THR A 41 -19.44 16.30 -9.37
C THR A 41 -18.08 15.63 -9.18
N THR A 42 -16.99 16.26 -9.65
CA THR A 42 -15.65 15.64 -9.63
C THR A 42 -14.88 15.96 -8.35
N HIS A 43 -15.38 16.91 -7.54
CA HIS A 43 -14.71 17.47 -6.37
C HIS A 43 -13.32 18.05 -6.66
N GLN A 44 -13.02 18.31 -7.94
CA GLN A 44 -11.77 18.93 -8.36
C GLN A 44 -11.78 20.41 -8.02
N ARG A 45 -10.63 20.91 -7.57
CA ARG A 45 -10.41 22.32 -7.33
C ARG A 45 -10.52 23.11 -8.63
N GLN A 46 -11.30 24.18 -8.59
CA GLN A 46 -11.47 25.15 -9.67
C GLN A 46 -10.82 26.49 -9.34
N LEU A 47 -10.70 26.81 -8.05
CA LEU A 47 -9.98 27.97 -7.57
C LEU A 47 -8.48 27.83 -7.85
N ASP A 48 -7.91 28.82 -8.53
CA ASP A 48 -6.45 28.97 -8.59
C ASP A 48 -5.93 29.43 -7.22
N THR A 49 -5.39 28.49 -6.45
CA THR A 49 -4.77 28.73 -5.13
C THR A 49 -3.80 29.90 -5.14
N PHE A 50 -3.02 30.06 -6.22
CA PHE A 50 -1.98 31.07 -6.29
C PHE A 50 -2.49 32.47 -6.65
N SER A 51 -3.78 32.58 -6.98
CA SER A 51 -4.49 33.85 -7.15
C SER A 51 -5.07 34.40 -5.84
N ILE A 52 -5.13 33.58 -4.78
CA ILE A 52 -5.58 33.99 -3.45
C ILE A 52 -4.49 34.89 -2.85
N ASP A 53 -4.90 36.05 -2.31
CA ASP A 53 -4.00 36.88 -1.51
C ASP A 53 -3.50 36.08 -0.29
N PRO A 54 -2.18 35.85 -0.12
CA PRO A 54 -1.63 35.16 1.04
C PRO A 54 -2.01 35.80 2.37
N GLU A 55 -2.32 37.11 2.36
CA GLU A 55 -2.72 37.90 3.52
C GLU A 55 -4.25 38.09 3.61
N ILE A 56 -5.04 37.27 2.88
CA ILE A 56 -6.49 37.37 2.86
C ILE A 56 -7.06 37.28 4.28
N LYS A 57 -7.92 38.25 4.61
CA LYS A 57 -8.61 38.31 5.89
C LYS A 57 -10.08 38.00 5.72
N VAL A 58 -10.60 37.25 6.67
CA VAL A 58 -12.03 37.03 6.80
C VAL A 58 -12.72 38.37 7.09
N GLN A 59 -13.82 38.68 6.38
CA GLN A 59 -14.65 39.83 6.70
C GLN A 59 -15.63 39.52 7.83
N THR A 60 -16.37 38.41 7.71
CA THR A 60 -17.32 37.97 8.74
C THR A 60 -17.29 36.46 8.91
N VAL A 61 -17.54 36.02 10.13
CA VAL A 61 -17.69 34.62 10.49
C VAL A 61 -19.02 34.46 11.23
N LYS A 62 -19.76 33.41 10.90
CA LYS A 62 -21.00 33.07 11.58
C LYS A 62 -21.06 31.56 11.84
N SER A 63 -21.38 31.22 13.08
CA SER A 63 -21.71 29.85 13.45
C SER A 63 -23.15 29.55 13.05
N THR A 64 -23.35 28.47 12.31
CA THR A 64 -24.68 27.98 11.92
C THR A 64 -24.86 26.54 12.41
N PRO A 65 -26.09 26.01 12.47
CA PRO A 65 -26.31 24.59 12.75
C PRO A 65 -25.58 23.66 11.76
N GLU A 66 -25.49 24.07 10.49
CA GLU A 66 -24.91 23.29 9.39
C GLU A 66 -23.38 23.37 9.35
N GLY A 67 -22.80 24.48 9.81
CA GLY A 67 -21.36 24.68 9.72
C GLY A 67 -20.86 26.08 10.08
N LEU A 68 -19.59 26.32 9.74
CA LEU A 68 -18.94 27.62 9.81
C LEU A 68 -19.18 28.38 8.51
N GLU A 69 -19.95 29.45 8.56
CA GLU A 69 -20.11 30.38 7.43
C GLU A 69 -19.04 31.47 7.50
N VAL A 70 -18.33 31.68 6.39
CA VAL A 70 -17.23 32.65 6.27
C VAL A 70 -17.44 33.51 5.04
N THR A 71 -17.33 34.83 5.20
CA THR A 71 -17.41 35.80 4.11
C THR A 71 -16.05 36.42 3.86
N TRP A 72 -15.68 36.52 2.59
CA TRP A 72 -14.36 36.96 2.13
C TRP A 72 -14.47 38.23 1.28
N PRO A 73 -13.44 39.08 1.28
CA PRO A 73 -13.33 40.16 0.30
C PRO A 73 -13.21 39.54 -1.09
N THR A 74 -13.91 40.11 -2.06
CA THR A 74 -13.89 39.63 -3.44
C THR A 74 -12.54 39.93 -4.09
N SER A 75 -11.93 38.91 -4.68
CA SER A 75 -10.70 39.01 -5.45
C SER A 75 -10.98 39.06 -6.96
N PRO A 76 -10.04 39.55 -7.80
CA PRO A 76 -10.16 39.44 -9.26
C PRO A 76 -10.33 37.99 -9.75
N ALA A 77 -9.82 37.00 -9.01
CA ALA A 77 -9.98 35.59 -9.32
C ALA A 77 -11.44 35.13 -9.14
N ASP A 78 -12.13 35.63 -8.12
CA ASP A 78 -13.56 35.39 -7.91
C ASP A 78 -14.41 35.97 -9.04
N GLU A 79 -14.01 37.13 -9.58
CA GLU A 79 -14.67 37.76 -10.72
C GLU A 79 -14.48 36.95 -12.01
N MET A 80 -13.27 36.43 -12.24
CA MET A 80 -12.99 35.57 -13.40
C MET A 80 -13.74 34.23 -13.34
N LEU A 81 -13.75 33.55 -12.20
CA LEU A 81 -14.49 32.29 -12.01
C LEU A 81 -16.00 32.48 -12.18
N ALA A 82 -16.55 33.56 -11.63
CA ALA A 82 -17.97 33.89 -11.79
C ALA A 82 -18.37 34.18 -13.24
N SER A 83 -17.46 34.70 -14.07
CA SER A 83 -17.72 34.92 -15.51
C SER A 83 -17.81 33.62 -16.31
N GLN A 84 -17.25 32.52 -15.78
CA GLN A 84 -17.23 31.20 -16.42
C GLN A 84 -18.40 30.29 -15.99
N ASN A 85 -19.05 30.59 -14.86
CA ASN A 85 -20.21 29.84 -14.34
C ASN A 85 -21.37 30.79 -13.99
N PRO A 86 -22.26 31.11 -14.95
CA PRO A 86 -23.35 32.07 -14.76
C PRO A 86 -24.52 31.58 -13.88
N ASP A 87 -24.55 30.30 -13.49
CA ASP A 87 -25.62 29.69 -12.68
C ASP A 87 -25.29 29.70 -11.17
N ASP A 88 -24.26 30.45 -10.75
CA ASP A 88 -23.77 30.46 -9.37
C ASP A 88 -24.65 31.31 -8.44
N SER A 89 -25.67 30.67 -7.87
CA SER A 89 -26.58 31.26 -6.87
C SER A 89 -25.91 31.64 -5.53
N HIS A 90 -24.59 31.46 -5.40
CA HIS A 90 -23.84 31.81 -4.19
C HIS A 90 -23.27 33.22 -4.18
N ARG A 91 -23.50 34.01 -5.24
CA ARG A 91 -23.45 35.47 -5.11
C ARG A 91 -24.68 35.93 -4.32
N GLY A 92 -24.49 36.19 -3.02
CA GLY A 92 -25.31 37.21 -2.37
C GLY A 92 -25.29 38.48 -3.23
N HIS A 93 -26.36 39.26 -3.22
CA HIS A 93 -26.51 40.50 -3.99
C HIS A 93 -25.41 41.57 -3.72
N ASP A 94 -24.43 41.28 -2.85
CA ASP A 94 -23.54 42.23 -2.20
C ASP A 94 -22.05 42.12 -2.60
N HIS A 95 -21.68 41.47 -3.70
CA HIS A 95 -20.28 41.40 -4.17
C HIS A 95 -19.26 40.82 -3.17
N HIS A 96 -19.63 39.76 -2.43
CA HIS A 96 -18.74 39.05 -1.50
C HIS A 96 -18.71 37.55 -1.80
N HIS A 97 -17.58 36.89 -1.54
CA HIS A 97 -17.48 35.43 -1.66
C HIS A 97 -17.86 34.77 -0.34
N HIS A 98 -18.66 33.70 -0.39
CA HIS A 98 -19.16 32.98 0.79
C HIS A 98 -18.72 31.52 0.78
N SER A 99 -18.28 31.03 1.94
CA SER A 99 -17.92 29.62 2.16
C SER A 99 -18.69 29.08 3.36
N LEU A 100 -19.20 27.85 3.26
CA LEU A 100 -19.80 27.12 4.38
C LEU A 100 -19.05 25.82 4.60
N TYR A 101 -18.40 25.67 5.75
CA TYR A 101 -17.65 24.47 6.12
C TYR A 101 -18.45 23.63 7.12
N ASP A 102 -18.79 22.39 6.74
CA ASP A 102 -19.45 21.44 7.64
C ASP A 102 -18.61 21.19 8.91
N TRP A 103 -19.29 21.03 10.05
CA TRP A 103 -18.62 20.84 11.35
C TRP A 103 -17.77 19.55 11.40
N THR A 104 -18.26 18.47 10.78
CA THR A 104 -17.54 17.20 10.66
C THR A 104 -16.31 17.39 9.78
N TRP A 105 -16.45 18.11 8.66
CA TRP A 105 -15.32 18.43 7.79
C TRP A 105 -14.24 19.22 8.54
N LEU A 106 -14.61 20.31 9.24
CA LEU A 106 -13.65 21.10 10.01
C LEU A 106 -12.93 20.23 11.04
N SER A 107 -13.67 19.44 11.84
CA SER A 107 -13.09 18.59 12.88
C SER A 107 -12.11 17.54 12.34
N SER A 108 -12.33 17.04 11.12
CA SER A 108 -11.50 16.02 10.47
C SER A 108 -10.35 16.57 9.63
N HIS A 109 -10.34 17.88 9.35
CA HIS A 109 -9.32 18.54 8.52
C HIS A 109 -8.58 19.67 9.26
N PRO A 110 -7.97 19.43 10.44
CA PRO A 110 -7.15 20.44 11.09
C PRO A 110 -5.89 20.75 10.25
N PRO A 111 -5.59 22.02 9.93
CA PRO A 111 -4.43 22.36 9.08
C PRO A 111 -3.08 22.20 9.79
N PHE A 112 -3.08 22.08 11.11
CA PHE A 112 -1.88 21.97 11.94
C PHE A 112 -1.88 20.69 12.76
N LEU A 113 -0.68 20.17 13.03
CA LEU A 113 -0.44 19.07 13.95
C LEU A 113 -1.01 19.40 15.35
N GLN A 114 -1.92 18.56 15.83
CA GLN A 114 -2.59 18.76 17.12
C GLN A 114 -1.76 18.13 18.26
N THR A 115 -1.32 18.92 19.24
CA THR A 115 -0.68 18.36 20.45
C THR A 115 -1.74 17.78 21.37
N SER A 116 -1.84 16.45 21.42
CA SER A 116 -2.67 15.79 22.43
C SER A 116 -1.98 15.83 23.81
N THR A 117 -2.59 16.48 24.79
CA THR A 117 -2.23 16.31 26.20
C THR A 117 -3.06 15.16 26.77
N SER A 118 -2.42 14.06 27.17
CA SER A 118 -3.12 13.01 27.90
C SER A 118 -3.53 13.52 29.29
N PRO A 119 -4.66 13.06 29.86
CA PRO A 119 -5.10 13.43 31.21
C PRO A 119 -4.07 13.15 32.32
N SER A 120 -3.06 12.33 32.03
CA SER A 120 -1.94 11.97 32.91
C SER A 120 -0.78 12.97 32.90
N GLY A 121 -0.90 14.14 32.24
CA GLY A 121 0.17 15.14 32.18
C GLY A 121 1.41 14.72 31.37
N THR A 122 1.34 13.58 30.68
CA THR A 122 2.35 13.18 29.69
C THR A 122 1.98 13.75 28.32
N PRO A 123 2.88 14.48 27.64
CA PRO A 123 2.64 14.92 26.27
C PRO A 123 2.55 13.66 25.39
N SER A 124 1.36 13.37 24.85
CA SER A 124 1.23 12.35 23.82
C SER A 124 1.61 12.97 22.47
N SER A 125 2.48 12.28 21.73
CA SER A 125 3.00 12.77 20.46
C SER A 125 1.86 13.26 19.55
N PRO A 126 1.93 14.48 19.00
CA PRO A 126 0.92 15.04 18.09
C PRO A 126 0.70 14.19 16.81
N LEU A 127 1.55 13.19 16.58
CA LEU A 127 1.56 12.32 15.41
C LEU A 127 0.79 11.00 15.59
N LYS A 128 0.16 10.74 16.75
CA LYS A 128 -0.58 9.47 16.95
C LYS A 128 -1.69 9.21 15.91
N HIS A 129 -2.28 10.26 15.34
CA HIS A 129 -3.30 10.19 14.29
C HIS A 129 -2.72 10.17 12.86
N LEU A 130 -1.40 10.28 12.72
CA LEU A 130 -0.68 10.35 11.44
C LEU A 130 0.30 9.19 11.26
N GLU A 131 0.43 8.31 12.23
CA GLU A 131 1.16 7.06 12.02
C GLU A 131 0.21 6.13 11.25
N PRO A 132 0.53 5.78 9.98
CA PRO A 132 -0.24 4.77 9.29
C PRO A 132 0.02 3.45 10.00
N THR A 133 -0.87 3.09 10.92
CA THR A 133 -0.88 1.76 11.48
C THR A 133 -1.71 0.90 10.55
N ARG A 134 -1.08 0.41 9.48
CA ARG A 134 -1.63 -0.75 8.79
C ARG A 134 -1.91 -1.80 9.85
N GLU A 135 -3.17 -2.12 10.08
CA GLU A 135 -3.52 -3.15 11.04
C GLU A 135 -3.21 -4.52 10.42
N TRP A 136 -2.17 -5.17 10.93
CA TRP A 136 -1.77 -6.49 10.48
C TRP A 136 -1.66 -7.48 11.62
N ILE A 137 -1.86 -8.75 11.29
CA ILE A 137 -1.82 -9.90 12.19
C ILE A 137 -0.90 -10.94 11.58
N HIS A 138 0.10 -11.35 12.36
CA HIS A 138 0.93 -12.50 12.03
C HIS A 138 0.16 -13.80 12.27
N VAL A 139 0.20 -14.71 11.30
CA VAL A 139 -0.31 -16.07 11.46
C VAL A 139 0.87 -17.00 11.79
N PRO A 140 0.95 -17.56 13.01
CA PRO A 140 2.04 -18.46 13.38
C PRO A 140 2.08 -19.70 12.50
N THR A 141 3.27 -20.23 12.22
CA THR A 141 3.45 -21.45 11.40
C THR A 141 2.84 -22.71 12.05
N SER A 142 2.60 -22.68 13.36
CA SER A 142 1.88 -23.73 14.08
C SER A 142 0.36 -23.74 13.83
N THR A 143 -0.17 -22.72 13.17
CA THR A 143 -1.59 -22.63 12.83
C THR A 143 -1.97 -23.76 11.87
N PRO A 144 -3.00 -24.56 12.16
CA PRO A 144 -3.46 -25.59 11.24
C PRO A 144 -3.82 -25.00 9.88
N ALA A 145 -3.48 -25.72 8.79
CA ALA A 145 -3.71 -25.23 7.44
C ALA A 145 -5.16 -24.79 7.20
N ALA A 146 -6.15 -25.49 7.77
CA ALA A 146 -7.58 -25.16 7.65
C ALA A 146 -8.00 -23.86 8.36
N SER A 147 -7.19 -23.35 9.29
CA SER A 147 -7.44 -22.11 10.04
C SER A 147 -6.78 -20.89 9.40
N LEU A 148 -6.05 -21.07 8.29
CA LEU A 148 -5.52 -19.95 7.52
C LEU A 148 -6.66 -19.15 6.86
N PRO A 149 -6.47 -17.83 6.64
CA PRO A 149 -7.51 -16.95 6.12
C PRO A 149 -8.08 -17.46 4.81
N ARG A 150 -9.40 -17.72 4.78
CA ARG A 150 -10.12 -18.28 3.64
C ARG A 150 -11.44 -17.57 3.42
N VAL A 151 -11.80 -17.36 2.16
CA VAL A 151 -13.15 -16.96 1.75
C VAL A 151 -13.48 -17.73 0.46
N SER A 152 -14.62 -18.42 0.41
CA SER A 152 -14.96 -19.24 -0.76
C SER A 152 -15.24 -18.40 -2.00
N TYR A 153 -14.88 -18.92 -3.18
CA TYR A 153 -15.12 -18.26 -4.46
C TYR A 153 -16.58 -17.79 -4.64
N PRO A 154 -17.63 -18.59 -4.34
CA PRO A 154 -19.00 -18.13 -4.45
C PRO A 154 -19.29 -16.90 -3.57
N SER A 155 -18.75 -16.85 -2.35
CA SER A 155 -18.96 -15.71 -1.44
C SER A 155 -18.35 -14.42 -1.98
N ILE A 156 -17.11 -14.50 -2.50
CA ILE A 156 -16.36 -13.38 -3.09
C ILE A 156 -17.09 -12.81 -4.32
N MET A 157 -17.54 -13.70 -5.20
CA MET A 157 -18.10 -13.30 -6.49
C MET A 157 -19.54 -12.81 -6.38
N SER A 158 -20.33 -13.34 -5.44
CA SER A 158 -21.77 -13.06 -5.36
C SER A 158 -22.17 -11.98 -4.36
N THR A 159 -21.30 -11.58 -3.42
CA THR A 159 -21.67 -10.65 -2.34
C THR A 159 -20.61 -9.58 -2.07
N ASP A 160 -21.06 -8.39 -1.67
CA ASP A 160 -20.15 -7.32 -1.23
C ASP A 160 -19.56 -7.61 0.15
N ASN A 161 -20.28 -8.33 1.01
CA ASN A 161 -19.74 -8.78 2.31
C ASN A 161 -18.61 -9.79 2.13
N GLY A 162 -18.78 -10.79 1.26
CA GLY A 162 -17.74 -11.76 0.95
C GLY A 162 -16.51 -11.11 0.30
N LEU A 163 -16.72 -10.14 -0.60
CA LEU A 163 -15.62 -9.33 -1.14
C LEU A 163 -14.91 -8.53 -0.04
N ARG A 164 -15.65 -7.87 0.86
CA ARG A 164 -15.07 -7.08 1.97
C ARG A 164 -14.28 -7.96 2.92
N GLU A 165 -14.79 -9.12 3.30
CA GLU A 165 -14.10 -10.10 4.13
C GLU A 165 -12.79 -10.57 3.47
N PHE A 166 -12.86 -10.93 2.19
CA PHE A 166 -11.71 -11.37 1.41
C PHE A 166 -10.60 -10.30 1.35
N LEU A 167 -10.95 -9.06 1.02
CA LEU A 167 -9.98 -7.96 0.98
C LEU A 167 -9.43 -7.63 2.38
N SER A 168 -10.27 -7.72 3.42
CA SER A 168 -9.84 -7.56 4.81
C SER A 168 -8.83 -8.64 5.22
N HIS A 169 -9.03 -9.89 4.79
CA HIS A 169 -8.08 -10.97 5.05
C HIS A 169 -6.71 -10.70 4.41
N ILE A 170 -6.67 -10.26 3.15
CA ILE A 170 -5.42 -9.90 2.48
C ILE A 170 -4.74 -8.73 3.23
N HIS A 171 -5.48 -7.68 3.55
CA HIS A 171 -4.93 -6.50 4.23
C HIS A 171 -4.34 -6.85 5.61
N ARG A 172 -5.08 -7.61 6.42
CA ARG A 172 -4.73 -7.94 7.81
C ARG A 172 -3.73 -9.08 7.92
N TYR A 173 -3.90 -10.16 7.19
CA TYR A 173 -3.05 -11.35 7.31
C TYR A 173 -1.95 -11.44 6.25
N GLY A 174 -2.02 -10.62 5.19
CA GLY A 174 -1.05 -10.60 4.10
C GLY A 174 -1.30 -11.67 3.04
N LEU A 175 -2.26 -12.57 3.25
CA LEU A 175 -2.66 -13.61 2.29
C LEU A 175 -4.10 -14.06 2.54
N CYS A 176 -4.72 -14.65 1.51
CA CYS A 176 -6.01 -15.34 1.62
C CYS A 176 -6.10 -16.48 0.60
N PHE A 177 -6.63 -17.62 1.03
CA PHE A 177 -6.96 -18.77 0.18
C PHE A 177 -8.42 -18.71 -0.26
N MET A 178 -8.71 -19.16 -1.47
CA MET A 178 -10.04 -19.01 -2.08
C MET A 178 -10.60 -20.38 -2.51
N PRO A 179 -11.06 -21.22 -1.57
CA PRO A 179 -11.56 -22.56 -1.89
C PRO A 179 -12.80 -22.49 -2.78
N GLU A 180 -13.12 -23.61 -3.40
CA GLU A 180 -14.28 -23.76 -4.31
C GLU A 180 -14.16 -22.89 -5.58
N THR A 181 -12.95 -22.42 -5.92
CA THR A 181 -12.71 -21.77 -7.21
C THR A 181 -12.77 -22.82 -8.32
N PRO A 182 -13.52 -22.61 -9.42
CA PRO A 182 -13.47 -23.51 -10.56
C PRO A 182 -12.04 -23.65 -11.08
N VAL A 183 -11.60 -24.89 -11.36
CA VAL A 183 -10.24 -25.21 -11.84
C VAL A 183 -10.06 -24.76 -13.30
N SER A 184 -10.02 -23.45 -13.51
CA SER A 184 -9.92 -22.85 -14.85
C SER A 184 -9.20 -21.49 -14.79
N PRO A 185 -8.43 -21.15 -15.84
CA PRO A 185 -7.85 -19.83 -15.99
C PRO A 185 -8.89 -18.70 -15.94
N SER A 186 -10.03 -18.87 -16.63
CA SER A 186 -11.08 -17.84 -16.69
C SER A 186 -11.67 -17.49 -15.33
N ALA A 187 -12.02 -18.48 -14.50
CA ALA A 187 -12.54 -18.21 -13.17
C ALA A 187 -11.50 -17.52 -12.27
N THR A 188 -10.22 -17.80 -12.49
CA THR A 188 -9.11 -17.15 -11.78
C THR A 188 -9.00 -15.69 -12.21
N GLN A 189 -9.10 -15.42 -13.51
CA GLN A 189 -9.12 -14.07 -14.06
C GLN A 189 -10.30 -13.26 -13.50
N ASP A 190 -11.51 -13.83 -13.50
CA ASP A 190 -12.71 -13.19 -12.95
C ASP A 190 -12.52 -12.80 -11.48
N LEU A 191 -11.87 -13.66 -10.68
CA LEU A 191 -11.58 -13.39 -9.27
C LEU A 191 -10.60 -12.22 -9.10
N ILE A 192 -9.57 -12.12 -9.93
CA ILE A 192 -8.60 -11.02 -9.89
C ILE A 192 -9.29 -9.71 -10.31
N GLU A 193 -10.07 -9.75 -11.38
CA GLU A 193 -10.81 -8.59 -11.92
C GLU A 193 -11.94 -8.12 -11.00
N ARG A 194 -12.44 -8.97 -10.09
CA ARG A 194 -13.36 -8.57 -9.01
C ARG A 194 -12.71 -7.60 -8.02
N ILE A 195 -11.38 -7.66 -7.85
CA ILE A 195 -10.61 -6.72 -7.04
C ILE A 195 -10.36 -5.45 -7.87
N ALA A 196 -9.59 -5.57 -8.95
CA ALA A 196 -9.16 -4.47 -9.81
C ALA A 196 -8.63 -5.01 -11.16
N HIS A 197 -8.25 -4.11 -12.06
CA HIS A 197 -7.67 -4.51 -13.34
C HIS A 197 -6.33 -5.25 -13.17
N ILE A 198 -6.05 -6.18 -14.08
CA ILE A 198 -4.79 -6.92 -14.09
C ILE A 198 -3.65 -5.98 -14.51
N ARG A 199 -2.58 -5.94 -13.71
CA ARG A 199 -1.36 -5.21 -14.03
C ARG A 199 -0.59 -5.96 -15.12
N ALA A 200 -0.59 -5.41 -16.33
CA ALA A 200 0.30 -5.88 -17.38
C ALA A 200 1.76 -5.62 -16.99
N THR A 201 2.59 -6.63 -17.15
CA THR A 201 4.05 -6.55 -17.01
C THR A 201 4.70 -7.03 -18.30
N HIS A 202 6.02 -6.99 -18.37
CA HIS A 202 6.76 -7.59 -19.46
C HIS A 202 6.68 -9.13 -19.51
N TYR A 203 6.21 -9.78 -18.44
CA TYR A 203 5.87 -11.21 -18.46
C TYR A 203 4.46 -11.46 -19.01
N GLY A 204 3.74 -10.40 -19.40
CA GLY A 204 2.33 -10.44 -19.78
C GLY A 204 1.40 -9.89 -18.69
N GLY A 205 0.09 -10.02 -18.92
CA GLY A 205 -0.95 -9.69 -17.95
C GLY A 205 -1.32 -10.92 -17.12
N PHE A 206 -2.38 -11.61 -17.54
CA PHE A 206 -2.74 -12.92 -16.99
C PHE A 206 -1.84 -14.00 -17.59
N TRP A 207 -1.21 -14.81 -16.74
CA TRP A 207 -0.34 -15.89 -17.16
C TRP A 207 -0.96 -17.26 -16.82
N ASP A 208 -0.74 -18.22 -17.71
CA ASP A 208 -1.13 -19.63 -17.56
C ASP A 208 -0.03 -20.46 -18.21
N PHE A 209 0.76 -21.13 -17.39
CA PHE A 209 1.91 -21.88 -17.85
C PHE A 209 2.00 -23.24 -17.18
N THR A 210 2.59 -24.18 -17.91
CA THR A 210 3.04 -25.45 -17.36
C THR A 210 4.55 -25.35 -17.18
N SER A 211 5.08 -25.97 -16.12
CA SER A 211 6.52 -26.13 -15.93
C SER A 211 7.14 -26.91 -17.11
N GLU A 212 7.64 -26.16 -18.09
CA GLU A 212 8.53 -26.65 -19.14
C GLU A 212 9.91 -26.03 -18.92
N VAL A 213 10.96 -26.68 -19.41
CA VAL A 213 12.33 -26.15 -19.32
C VAL A 213 12.39 -24.83 -20.11
N ASN A 214 12.29 -23.69 -19.41
CA ASN A 214 12.30 -22.35 -20.01
C ASN A 214 13.50 -21.55 -19.48
N PRO A 215 14.43 -21.10 -20.35
CA PRO A 215 15.69 -20.45 -19.95
C PRO A 215 15.54 -18.96 -19.57
N ILE A 216 14.32 -18.42 -19.44
CA ILE A 216 14.07 -16.99 -19.21
C ILE A 216 14.06 -16.61 -17.73
N ASP A 217 13.52 -17.46 -16.85
CA ASP A 217 13.36 -17.17 -15.43
C ASP A 217 13.45 -18.47 -14.61
N THR A 218 14.15 -18.42 -13.48
CA THR A 218 14.21 -19.53 -12.51
C THR A 218 12.83 -19.95 -12.00
N ALA A 219 11.84 -19.06 -12.01
CA ALA A 219 10.45 -19.38 -11.67
C ALA A 219 9.86 -20.52 -12.52
N TYR A 220 10.35 -20.65 -13.76
CA TYR A 220 9.89 -21.65 -14.73
C TYR A 220 10.68 -22.98 -14.68
N THR A 221 11.68 -23.11 -13.81
CA THR A 221 12.37 -24.40 -13.58
C THR A 221 11.66 -25.20 -12.48
N ASN A 222 12.16 -26.41 -12.20
CA ASN A 222 11.68 -27.28 -11.12
C ASN A 222 12.46 -27.10 -9.80
N ASP A 223 13.35 -26.11 -9.75
CA ASP A 223 14.26 -25.90 -8.64
C ASP A 223 13.57 -25.28 -7.42
N TYR A 224 14.26 -25.31 -6.29
CA TYR A 224 13.86 -24.56 -5.10
C TYR A 224 13.92 -23.06 -5.35
N LEU A 225 12.86 -22.36 -4.98
CA LEU A 225 12.78 -20.90 -4.98
C LEU A 225 12.73 -20.40 -3.53
N PRO A 226 13.75 -19.68 -3.05
CA PRO A 226 13.77 -19.17 -1.68
C PRO A 226 12.69 -18.10 -1.46
N PRO A 227 12.30 -17.81 -0.21
CA PRO A 227 11.37 -16.72 0.08
C PRO A 227 11.82 -15.39 -0.55
N HIS A 228 10.97 -14.81 -1.38
CA HIS A 228 11.19 -13.56 -2.09
C HIS A 228 9.90 -12.75 -2.28
N THR A 229 10.05 -11.50 -2.68
CA THR A 229 8.99 -10.64 -3.23
C THR A 229 9.26 -10.42 -4.70
N ASP A 230 8.24 -10.45 -5.54
CA ASP A 230 8.37 -10.31 -6.99
C ASP A 230 8.60 -8.85 -7.42
N THR A 231 9.22 -8.69 -8.58
CA THR A 231 9.37 -7.38 -9.28
C THR A 231 10.10 -6.31 -8.47
N THR A 232 11.06 -6.70 -7.62
CA THR A 232 11.84 -5.76 -6.77
C THR A 232 12.53 -4.65 -7.55
N TYR A 233 12.81 -4.91 -8.82
CA TYR A 233 13.49 -4.04 -9.78
C TYR A 233 12.58 -2.99 -10.42
N PHE A 234 11.25 -3.10 -10.27
CA PHE A 234 10.33 -2.02 -10.66
C PHE A 234 10.43 -0.85 -9.68
N THR A 235 10.26 0.37 -10.18
CA THR A 235 10.04 1.55 -9.35
C THR A 235 8.81 1.34 -8.45
N ASP A 236 7.76 0.78 -9.06
CA ASP A 236 6.50 0.34 -8.45
C ASP A 236 6.34 -1.19 -8.60
N PRO A 237 6.78 -1.99 -7.60
CA PRO A 237 6.59 -3.44 -7.58
C PRO A 237 5.11 -3.82 -7.53
N ALA A 238 4.78 -4.98 -8.10
CA ALA A 238 3.44 -5.55 -8.00
C ALA A 238 2.96 -5.57 -6.53
N GLY A 239 1.71 -5.12 -6.32
CA GLY A 239 1.11 -5.01 -5.00
C GLY A 239 0.56 -6.34 -4.52
N LEU A 240 -0.34 -6.95 -5.29
CA LEU A 240 -0.84 -8.30 -5.04
C LEU A 240 -0.33 -9.27 -6.11
N GLN A 241 -0.20 -10.54 -5.72
CA GLN A 241 0.05 -11.65 -6.63
C GLN A 241 -0.85 -12.83 -6.27
N LEU A 242 -1.38 -13.50 -7.29
CA LEU A 242 -2.21 -14.69 -7.13
C LEU A 242 -1.56 -15.90 -7.80
N PHE A 243 -1.60 -17.06 -7.14
CA PHE A 243 -1.30 -18.37 -7.74
C PHE A 243 -2.53 -19.28 -7.67
N HIS A 244 -2.90 -19.89 -8.80
CA HIS A 244 -3.84 -21.00 -8.87
C HIS A 244 -3.17 -22.22 -9.50
N CYS A 245 -2.96 -23.25 -8.69
CA CYS A 245 -2.58 -24.58 -9.19
C CYS A 245 -3.75 -25.18 -9.94
N LEU A 246 -3.62 -25.44 -11.24
CA LEU A 246 -4.66 -26.10 -12.03
C LEU A 246 -4.44 -27.61 -12.09
N SER A 247 -3.18 -28.05 -12.04
CA SER A 247 -2.81 -29.48 -11.95
C SER A 247 -1.37 -29.65 -11.49
N HIS A 248 -1.09 -30.72 -10.74
CA HIS A 248 0.28 -31.18 -10.47
C HIS A 248 0.35 -32.72 -10.51
N THR A 249 0.83 -33.28 -11.62
CA THR A 249 0.83 -34.73 -11.88
C THR A 249 2.23 -35.28 -12.04
N ALA A 250 2.43 -36.58 -11.82
CA ALA A 250 3.70 -37.25 -12.09
C ALA A 250 4.04 -37.23 -13.59
N ILE A 251 5.32 -37.41 -13.93
CA ILE A 251 5.79 -37.41 -15.34
C ILE A 251 5.39 -38.70 -16.05
N ASP A 252 5.52 -39.82 -15.35
CA ASP A 252 5.32 -41.19 -15.84
C ASP A 252 3.84 -41.61 -15.84
N ASP A 253 3.02 -40.99 -14.99
CA ASP A 253 1.59 -41.29 -14.89
C ASP A 253 0.78 -40.02 -14.54
N PRO A 254 0.04 -39.43 -15.51
CA PRO A 254 -0.80 -38.26 -15.27
C PRO A 254 -1.93 -38.47 -14.26
N MET A 255 -2.25 -39.72 -13.89
CA MET A 255 -3.24 -40.02 -12.83
C MET A 255 -2.63 -39.99 -11.43
N LYS A 256 -1.31 -39.93 -11.30
CA LYS A 256 -0.62 -39.82 -9.99
C LYS A 256 -0.28 -38.37 -9.67
N PRO A 257 -0.33 -37.97 -8.39
CA PRO A 257 0.10 -36.63 -7.99
C PRO A 257 1.61 -36.45 -8.17
N GLY A 258 2.02 -35.25 -8.56
CA GLY A 258 3.44 -34.88 -8.59
C GLY A 258 4.02 -34.67 -7.18
N ALA A 259 5.30 -34.97 -7.01
CA ALA A 259 6.02 -34.86 -5.73
C ALA A 259 6.61 -33.46 -5.52
N GLY A 260 6.72 -33.01 -4.27
CA GLY A 260 7.32 -31.71 -3.90
C GLY A 260 6.53 -30.49 -4.37
N GLY A 261 7.15 -29.31 -4.45
CA GLY A 261 6.49 -28.12 -5.03
C GLY A 261 5.49 -27.44 -4.10
N GLU A 262 5.58 -27.74 -2.81
CA GLU A 262 4.92 -26.98 -1.76
C GLU A 262 5.30 -25.50 -1.89
N SER A 263 4.28 -24.65 -1.88
CA SER A 263 4.47 -23.21 -1.87
C SER A 263 4.83 -22.78 -0.45
N THR A 264 5.78 -21.87 -0.32
CA THR A 264 6.19 -21.31 0.96
C THR A 264 5.73 -19.87 1.08
N PHE A 265 5.35 -19.46 2.30
CA PHE A 265 4.93 -18.11 2.62
C PHE A 265 5.57 -17.66 3.93
N VAL A 266 5.99 -16.40 3.98
CA VAL A 266 6.60 -15.78 5.16
C VAL A 266 5.97 -14.40 5.36
N ASP A 267 5.45 -14.15 6.55
CA ASP A 267 5.05 -12.80 6.96
C ASP A 267 6.30 -11.96 7.19
N GLY A 268 6.71 -11.20 6.18
CA GLY A 268 7.91 -10.41 6.22
C GLY A 268 7.85 -9.30 7.27
N PHE A 269 6.66 -8.79 7.60
CA PHE A 269 6.55 -7.73 8.62
C PHE A 269 6.82 -8.29 10.01
N ALA A 270 6.32 -9.48 10.30
CA ALA A 270 6.65 -10.20 11.52
C ALA A 270 8.15 -10.59 11.58
N ALA A 271 8.73 -11.05 10.47
CA ALA A 271 10.16 -11.32 10.36
C ALA A 271 11.02 -10.06 10.59
N ALA A 272 10.59 -8.92 10.04
CA ALA A 272 11.26 -7.63 10.21
C ALA A 272 11.14 -7.14 11.67
N GLN A 273 9.97 -7.35 12.30
CA GLN A 273 9.78 -7.10 13.72
C GLN A 273 10.71 -7.97 14.57
N ARG A 274 10.88 -9.26 14.24
CA ARG A 274 11.85 -10.13 14.90
C ARG A 274 13.27 -9.59 14.80
N LEU A 275 13.71 -9.23 13.58
CA LEU A 275 15.04 -8.64 13.34
C LEU A 275 15.25 -7.34 14.12
N PHE A 276 14.24 -6.46 14.17
CA PHE A 276 14.31 -5.20 14.91
C PHE A 276 14.55 -5.42 16.41
N HIS A 277 13.87 -6.40 17.02
CA HIS A 277 14.01 -6.67 18.45
C HIS A 277 15.31 -7.39 18.82
N THR A 278 15.80 -8.27 17.95
CA THR A 278 17.00 -9.07 18.24
C THR A 278 18.30 -8.40 17.79
N ARG A 279 18.26 -7.66 16.68
CA ARG A 279 19.41 -7.08 15.96
C ARG A 279 19.04 -5.73 15.32
N PRO A 280 18.66 -4.71 16.12
CA PRO A 280 18.22 -3.40 15.60
C PRO A 280 19.26 -2.73 14.69
N GLU A 281 20.55 -3.00 14.90
CA GLU A 281 21.64 -2.52 14.05
C GLU A 281 21.56 -3.09 12.62
N LEU A 282 21.22 -4.38 12.49
CA LEU A 282 21.09 -5.04 11.19
C LEU A 282 19.79 -4.60 10.49
N TYR A 283 18.72 -4.42 11.25
CA TYR A 283 17.48 -3.82 10.75
C TYR A 283 17.73 -2.45 10.12
N ASN A 284 18.45 -1.57 10.82
CA ASN A 284 18.75 -0.23 10.31
C ASN A 284 19.58 -0.28 9.03
N VAL A 285 20.54 -1.20 8.93
CA VAL A 285 21.33 -1.40 7.70
C VAL A 285 20.43 -1.79 6.52
N LEU A 286 19.50 -2.74 6.71
CA LEU A 286 18.54 -3.15 5.66
C LEU A 286 17.50 -2.07 5.32
N SER A 287 17.26 -1.14 6.23
CA SER A 287 16.33 -0.02 6.03
C SER A 287 16.95 1.19 5.31
N SER A 288 18.28 1.28 5.30
CA SER A 288 18.99 2.48 4.82
C SER A 288 19.94 2.22 3.65
N THR A 289 20.36 0.97 3.42
CA THR A 289 21.30 0.63 2.35
C THR A 289 20.56 0.19 1.09
N PRO A 290 20.58 0.98 0.01
CA PRO A 290 19.91 0.63 -1.22
C PRO A 290 20.64 -0.49 -1.97
N ILE A 291 19.88 -1.41 -2.55
CA ILE A 291 20.39 -2.57 -3.29
C ILE A 291 19.75 -2.61 -4.66
N VAL A 292 20.60 -2.80 -5.67
CA VAL A 292 20.21 -2.84 -7.07
C VAL A 292 19.68 -4.24 -7.40
N SER A 293 18.51 -4.28 -8.02
CA SER A 293 17.96 -5.47 -8.66
C SER A 293 17.59 -5.18 -10.11
N ALA A 294 17.57 -6.22 -10.93
CA ALA A 294 17.22 -6.13 -12.34
C ALA A 294 16.67 -7.47 -12.85
N ALA A 295 15.92 -7.42 -13.95
CA ALA A 295 15.59 -8.59 -14.74
C ALA A 295 16.12 -8.38 -16.16
N LEU A 296 17.15 -9.15 -16.51
CA LEU A 296 17.94 -8.96 -17.74
C LEU A 296 17.51 -9.88 -18.90
N GLY A 297 16.47 -10.69 -18.70
CA GLY A 297 15.95 -11.63 -19.70
C GLY A 297 16.92 -12.75 -20.05
N SER A 298 16.71 -13.37 -21.22
CA SER A 298 17.60 -14.40 -21.74
C SER A 298 17.90 -14.22 -23.23
N PRO A 299 18.93 -14.89 -23.77
CA PRO A 299 19.21 -14.90 -25.21
C PRO A 299 18.05 -15.44 -26.08
N ALA A 300 17.04 -16.09 -25.49
CA ALA A 300 15.89 -16.66 -26.20
C ALA A 300 14.68 -15.70 -26.29
N GLY A 301 14.75 -14.51 -25.69
CA GLY A 301 13.69 -13.50 -25.78
C GLY A 301 14.15 -12.16 -25.22
N GLU A 302 13.95 -11.08 -25.98
CA GLU A 302 14.32 -9.72 -25.58
C GLU A 302 13.38 -9.24 -24.46
N PHE A 303 13.84 -9.39 -23.22
CA PHE A 303 13.30 -8.60 -22.12
C PHE A 303 14.44 -8.00 -21.31
N TYR A 304 14.52 -6.67 -21.31
CA TYR A 304 15.47 -5.92 -20.51
C TYR A 304 14.71 -4.92 -19.65
N ASN A 305 14.57 -5.22 -18.35
CA ASN A 305 14.34 -4.19 -17.34
C ASN A 305 15.60 -4.05 -16.51
N THR A 306 16.48 -3.21 -17.06
CA THR A 306 17.66 -2.71 -16.35
C THR A 306 17.20 -2.01 -15.08
N ALA A 307 18.00 -2.11 -14.01
CA ALA A 307 17.76 -1.43 -12.74
C ALA A 307 17.16 -0.03 -12.93
N SER A 308 15.85 0.09 -12.71
CA SER A 308 15.08 1.32 -12.94
C SER A 308 15.56 2.48 -12.05
N ASN A 309 16.17 2.12 -10.92
CA ASN A 309 16.92 3.02 -10.06
C ASN A 309 18.38 2.52 -9.95
N ALA A 310 19.33 3.33 -10.43
CA ALA A 310 20.75 2.97 -10.43
C ALA A 310 21.35 2.75 -9.03
N LYS A 311 20.76 3.36 -7.99
CA LYS A 311 21.14 3.11 -6.59
C LYS A 311 20.38 1.92 -5.99
N GLY A 312 19.26 1.54 -6.57
CA GLY A 312 18.36 0.52 -6.05
C GLY A 312 17.51 1.01 -4.88
N TYR A 313 16.97 0.06 -4.12
CA TYR A 313 16.06 0.32 -3.00
C TYR A 313 16.50 -0.43 -1.74
N PRO A 314 16.25 0.10 -0.53
CA PRO A 314 16.42 -0.66 0.70
C PRO A 314 15.53 -1.91 0.72
N VAL A 315 15.93 -2.90 1.52
CA VAL A 315 15.15 -4.14 1.70
C VAL A 315 13.90 -3.88 2.53
N LEU A 316 14.03 -3.03 3.55
CA LEU A 316 12.93 -2.62 4.43
C LEU A 316 12.59 -1.17 4.11
N VAL A 317 11.44 -0.93 3.52
CA VAL A 317 11.01 0.39 3.05
C VAL A 317 9.94 0.95 3.99
N HIS A 318 10.19 2.13 4.52
CA HIS A 318 9.32 2.79 5.49
C HIS A 318 8.58 3.96 4.85
N THR A 319 7.45 4.34 5.44
CA THR A 319 6.84 5.65 5.16
C THR A 319 7.89 6.73 5.39
N SER A 320 7.91 7.73 4.51
CA SER A 320 8.80 8.87 4.68
C SER A 320 8.46 9.58 5.98
N ALA A 321 9.28 9.34 7.00
CA ALA A 321 9.24 10.08 8.24
C ALA A 321 9.34 11.58 7.96
N VAL A 322 8.69 12.39 8.80
CA VAL A 322 9.01 13.82 8.90
C VAL A 322 10.54 13.96 9.04
N PRO A 323 11.23 14.71 8.16
CA PRO A 323 12.67 14.85 8.21
C PRO A 323 13.16 15.16 9.63
N GLY A 324 14.03 14.30 10.15
CA GLY A 324 14.66 14.47 11.47
C GLY A 324 13.90 13.98 12.70
N ARG A 325 12.78 13.23 12.56
CA ARG A 325 11.96 12.84 13.75
C ARG A 325 11.60 11.37 13.95
N SER A 326 11.74 10.47 12.98
CA SER A 326 11.58 9.03 13.27
C SER A 326 12.63 8.15 12.60
N ASN A 327 13.25 7.29 13.41
CA ASN A 327 14.10 6.21 12.93
C ASN A 327 13.21 5.12 12.30
N PRO A 328 13.69 4.41 11.27
CA PRO A 328 13.01 3.24 10.71
C PRO A 328 12.63 2.25 11.81
N SER A 329 11.37 1.81 11.81
CA SER A 329 10.88 0.83 12.78
C SER A 329 9.76 -0.02 12.17
N PRO A 330 9.40 -1.16 12.78
CA PRO A 330 8.29 -1.98 12.30
C PRO A 330 6.96 -1.23 12.19
N LYS A 331 6.76 -0.13 12.93
CA LYS A 331 5.53 0.68 12.88
C LYS A 331 5.41 1.50 11.60
N THR A 332 6.53 1.92 11.03
CA THR A 332 6.57 2.73 9.82
C THR A 332 6.90 1.89 8.59
N LEU A 333 7.07 0.57 8.73
CA LEU A 333 7.38 -0.34 7.63
C LEU A 333 6.18 -0.47 6.70
N THR A 334 6.41 -0.27 5.40
CA THR A 334 5.35 -0.28 4.36
C THR A 334 5.56 -1.33 3.30
N GLN A 335 6.81 -1.69 3.03
CA GLN A 335 7.14 -2.61 1.95
C GLN A 335 8.45 -3.34 2.26
N ILE A 336 8.49 -4.60 1.85
CA ILE A 336 9.70 -5.41 1.79
C ILE A 336 10.07 -5.60 0.33
N ARG A 337 11.35 -5.40 0.02
CA ARG A 337 11.95 -5.64 -1.30
C ARG A 337 13.08 -6.64 -1.14
N TRP A 338 12.77 -7.92 -1.29
CA TRP A 338 13.74 -8.98 -1.13
C TRP A 338 13.59 -10.03 -2.21
N ASN A 339 14.49 -10.02 -3.19
CA ASN A 339 14.72 -11.15 -4.07
C ASN A 339 16.22 -11.26 -4.31
N ASN A 340 16.86 -12.27 -3.71
CA ASN A 340 18.30 -12.44 -3.87
C ASN A 340 18.69 -12.85 -5.30
N LEU A 341 17.76 -13.46 -6.06
CA LEU A 341 18.00 -13.91 -7.43
C LEU A 341 18.00 -12.73 -8.43
N ASP A 342 17.24 -11.67 -8.14
CA ASP A 342 17.21 -10.45 -8.96
C ASP A 342 18.39 -9.51 -8.69
N ARG A 343 19.18 -9.76 -7.63
CA ARG A 343 20.19 -8.81 -7.16
C ARG A 343 21.34 -8.69 -8.16
N LEU A 344 21.63 -7.46 -8.58
CA LEU A 344 22.68 -7.15 -9.54
C LEU A 344 23.88 -6.48 -8.86
N ALA A 345 25.05 -6.63 -9.45
CA ALA A 345 26.20 -5.80 -9.10
C ALA A 345 25.88 -4.33 -9.46
N PRO A 346 25.99 -3.38 -8.51
CA PRO A 346 25.63 -2.00 -8.78
C PRO A 346 26.64 -1.35 -9.72
N THR A 347 26.16 -0.53 -10.66
CA THR A 347 27.02 0.23 -11.60
C THR A 347 27.62 1.48 -10.96
N VAL A 348 27.10 1.89 -9.80
CA VAL A 348 27.61 2.97 -8.96
C VAL A 348 27.98 2.41 -7.58
N PRO A 349 28.98 2.95 -6.88
CA PRO A 349 29.31 2.48 -5.54
C PRO A 349 28.13 2.62 -4.56
N SER A 350 27.56 1.51 -4.11
CA SER A 350 26.45 1.49 -3.11
C SER A 350 26.92 1.50 -1.66
N PHE A 351 28.20 1.22 -1.40
CA PHE A 351 28.76 1.10 -0.05
C PHE A 351 29.86 2.13 0.18
N LEU A 352 29.82 2.82 1.33
CA LEU A 352 30.80 3.85 1.69
C LEU A 352 32.22 3.29 1.90
N ASN A 353 32.32 2.10 2.48
CA ASN A 353 33.58 1.43 2.80
C ASN A 353 33.38 -0.08 3.05
N HIS A 354 34.47 -0.80 3.29
CA HIS A 354 34.47 -2.24 3.57
C HIS A 354 33.64 -2.64 4.79
N THR A 355 33.58 -1.79 5.82
CA THR A 355 32.78 -2.04 7.02
C THR A 355 31.29 -2.01 6.69
N ALA A 356 30.83 -0.99 5.96
CA ALA A 356 29.44 -0.89 5.51
C ALA A 356 29.04 -2.08 4.62
N LEU A 357 29.93 -2.50 3.72
CA LEU A 357 29.73 -3.70 2.89
C LEU A 357 29.53 -4.95 3.77
N LYS A 358 30.42 -5.20 4.73
CA LYS A 358 30.33 -6.36 5.63
C LYS A 358 29.09 -6.32 6.53
N GLN A 359 28.70 -5.14 7.01
CA GLN A 359 27.49 -4.95 7.81
C GLN A 359 26.25 -5.34 7.00
N TRP A 360 26.17 -4.90 5.74
CA TRP A 360 25.05 -5.28 4.88
C TRP A 360 24.98 -6.78 4.62
N TYR A 361 26.10 -7.44 4.28
CA TYR A 361 26.09 -8.90 4.08
C TYR A 361 25.79 -9.68 5.37
N THR A 362 26.20 -9.18 6.53
CA THR A 362 25.80 -9.75 7.82
C THR A 362 24.30 -9.62 8.03
N ALA A 363 23.74 -8.44 7.77
CA ALA A 363 22.32 -8.18 7.91
C ALA A 363 21.47 -9.02 6.93
N ALA A 364 21.89 -9.09 5.66
CA ALA A 364 21.25 -9.91 4.63
C ALA A 364 21.27 -11.41 4.97
N ARG A 365 22.35 -11.91 5.59
CA ARG A 365 22.44 -13.30 6.06
C ARG A 365 21.47 -13.56 7.20
N GLU A 366 21.44 -12.69 8.21
CA GLU A 366 20.52 -12.83 9.34
C GLU A 366 19.06 -12.77 8.87
N TRP A 367 18.76 -11.84 7.97
CA TRP A 367 17.45 -11.73 7.33
C TRP A 367 17.05 -13.03 6.63
N SER A 368 17.92 -13.56 5.75
CA SER A 368 17.67 -14.83 5.06
C SER A 368 17.48 -16.01 6.03
N ASN A 369 18.21 -16.03 7.16
CA ASN A 369 18.06 -17.06 8.18
C ASN A 369 16.70 -16.97 8.88
N ILE A 370 16.25 -15.76 9.24
CA ILE A 370 14.92 -15.54 9.84
C ILE A 370 13.83 -16.02 8.89
N LEU A 371 13.89 -15.59 7.61
CA LEU A 371 12.89 -15.94 6.59
C LEU A 371 12.80 -17.46 6.35
N SER A 372 13.91 -18.17 6.45
CA SER A 372 13.96 -19.62 6.22
C SER A 372 13.73 -20.44 7.48
N SER A 373 13.51 -19.80 8.64
CA SER A 373 13.35 -20.49 9.90
C SER A 373 11.95 -21.13 10.03
N PRO A 374 11.81 -22.25 10.73
CA PRO A 374 10.50 -22.89 10.97
C PRO A 374 9.48 -22.00 11.70
N GLU A 375 9.95 -20.95 12.38
CA GLU A 375 9.10 -19.96 13.06
C GLU A 375 8.27 -19.14 12.06
N PHE A 376 8.80 -18.88 10.86
CA PHE A 376 8.20 -17.97 9.88
C PHE A 376 7.80 -18.66 8.56
N LEU A 377 8.42 -19.79 8.22
CA LEU A 377 8.23 -20.46 6.93
C LEU A 377 6.99 -21.38 6.93
N LEU A 378 5.86 -20.83 6.51
CA LEU A 378 4.65 -21.61 6.25
C LEU A 378 4.82 -22.40 4.95
N THR A 379 4.58 -23.71 4.96
CA THR A 379 4.75 -24.60 3.79
C THR A 379 3.43 -25.30 3.47
N ILE A 380 2.89 -25.08 2.26
CA ILE A 380 1.56 -25.54 1.85
C ILE A 380 1.60 -26.09 0.44
N LYS A 381 1.06 -27.30 0.26
CA LYS A 381 0.82 -27.88 -1.06
C LYS A 381 -0.49 -27.34 -1.65
N LEU A 382 -0.40 -26.41 -2.60
CA LEU A 382 -1.58 -25.88 -3.30
C LEU A 382 -2.32 -26.97 -4.06
N GLN A 383 -3.65 -27.01 -3.90
CA GLN A 383 -4.54 -27.95 -4.58
C GLN A 383 -5.30 -27.26 -5.73
N PRO A 384 -5.66 -28.00 -6.78
CA PRO A 384 -6.64 -27.54 -7.75
C PRO A 384 -7.94 -27.06 -7.11
N GLY A 385 -8.36 -25.84 -7.48
CA GLY A 385 -9.60 -25.21 -7.01
C GLY A 385 -9.48 -24.39 -5.73
N GLU A 386 -8.26 -24.21 -5.23
CA GLU A 386 -7.97 -23.32 -4.09
C GLU A 386 -6.76 -22.44 -4.43
N PRO A 387 -6.96 -21.34 -5.17
CA PRO A 387 -5.92 -20.33 -5.33
C PRO A 387 -5.55 -19.69 -4.00
N VAL A 388 -4.40 -19.01 -4.02
CA VAL A 388 -3.94 -18.13 -2.95
C VAL A 388 -3.54 -16.79 -3.55
N ILE A 389 -3.98 -15.70 -2.91
CA ILE A 389 -3.55 -14.34 -3.22
C ILE A 389 -2.83 -13.79 -2.00
N PHE A 390 -1.82 -12.98 -2.23
CA PHE A 390 -1.04 -12.39 -1.15
C PHE A 390 -0.55 -11.00 -1.52
N ASP A 391 -0.30 -10.23 -0.48
CA ASP A 391 0.34 -8.93 -0.56
C ASP A 391 1.84 -9.11 -0.79
N ASN A 392 2.29 -8.86 -2.01
CA ASN A 392 3.68 -9.00 -2.43
C ASN A 392 4.61 -7.92 -1.83
N TRP A 393 4.07 -6.87 -1.20
CA TRP A 393 4.88 -5.91 -0.43
C TRP A 393 5.13 -6.38 1.01
N ARG A 394 4.43 -7.42 1.50
CA ARG A 394 4.56 -7.93 2.87
C ARG A 394 4.95 -9.41 2.92
N THR A 395 4.20 -10.24 2.21
CA THR A 395 4.31 -11.69 2.24
C THR A 395 5.37 -12.12 1.25
N LEU A 396 6.50 -12.59 1.76
CA LEU A 396 7.46 -13.26 0.89
C LEU A 396 6.93 -14.65 0.58
N HIS A 397 7.19 -15.11 -0.63
CA HIS A 397 6.75 -16.40 -1.10
C HIS A 397 7.88 -17.16 -1.78
N GLY A 398 7.72 -18.46 -1.91
CA GLY A 398 8.70 -19.33 -2.55
C GLY A 398 8.10 -20.68 -2.86
N ARG A 399 8.96 -21.64 -3.18
CA ARG A 399 8.53 -22.98 -3.59
C ARG A 399 9.62 -24.00 -3.30
N LEU A 400 9.26 -25.13 -2.72
CA LEU A 400 10.16 -26.28 -2.65
C LEU A 400 10.41 -26.86 -4.05
N ALA A 401 11.54 -27.54 -4.23
CA ALA A 401 11.82 -28.26 -5.48
C ALA A 401 10.75 -29.33 -5.73
N PHE A 402 10.52 -29.69 -6.99
CA PHE A 402 9.44 -30.61 -7.33
C PHE A 402 9.73 -31.48 -8.55
N GLU A 403 8.96 -32.56 -8.67
CA GLU A 403 8.93 -33.43 -9.84
C GLU A 403 7.50 -33.48 -10.41
N GLY A 404 7.38 -33.78 -11.69
CA GLY A 404 6.08 -33.82 -12.37
C GLY A 404 5.81 -32.62 -13.28
N LYS A 405 4.60 -32.59 -13.81
CA LYS A 405 4.06 -31.48 -14.61
C LYS A 405 3.14 -30.65 -13.73
N ARG A 406 3.47 -29.37 -13.55
CA ARG A 406 2.71 -28.43 -12.73
C ARG A 406 2.20 -27.29 -13.60
N ARG A 407 0.87 -27.11 -13.69
CA ARG A 407 0.21 -26.01 -14.40
C ARG A 407 -0.30 -24.98 -13.39
N ILE A 408 0.12 -23.74 -13.54
CA ILE A 408 -0.19 -22.63 -12.63
C ILE A 408 -0.66 -21.46 -13.48
N CYS A 409 -1.72 -20.79 -13.02
CA CYS A 409 -2.16 -19.52 -13.59
C CYS A 409 -2.32 -18.44 -12.51
N GLY A 410 -2.35 -17.17 -12.93
CA GLY A 410 -2.44 -16.03 -12.04
C GLY A 410 -2.04 -14.72 -12.70
N ALA A 411 -1.96 -13.68 -11.88
CA ALA A 411 -1.64 -12.33 -12.34
C ALA A 411 -1.20 -11.44 -11.16
N TYR A 412 -0.91 -10.18 -11.49
CA TYR A 412 -0.58 -9.13 -10.53
C TYR A 412 -1.66 -8.04 -10.50
N ILE A 413 -1.77 -7.34 -9.38
CA ILE A 413 -2.53 -6.09 -9.22
C ILE A 413 -1.58 -5.02 -8.64
N GLY A 414 -1.76 -3.75 -9.03
CA GLY A 414 -1.05 -2.62 -8.42
C GLY A 414 -1.43 -2.39 -6.96
N MET A 415 -0.49 -1.92 -6.13
CA MET A 415 -0.81 -1.66 -4.71
C MET A 415 -1.85 -0.54 -4.57
N ASP A 416 -1.75 0.52 -5.38
CA ASP A 416 -2.70 1.63 -5.35
C ASP A 416 -4.12 1.18 -5.68
N ASP A 417 -4.29 0.29 -6.66
CA ASP A 417 -5.59 -0.28 -7.02
C ASP A 417 -6.19 -1.12 -5.90
N PHE A 418 -5.38 -1.94 -5.24
CA PHE A 418 -5.81 -2.70 -4.09
C PHE A 418 -6.24 -1.78 -2.93
N GLN A 419 -5.44 -0.75 -2.62
CA GLN A 419 -5.78 0.21 -1.57
C GLN A 419 -7.03 1.05 -1.91
N ALA A 420 -7.19 1.46 -3.17
CA ALA A 420 -8.40 2.12 -3.64
C ALA A 420 -9.63 1.22 -3.49
N LYS A 421 -9.49 -0.07 -3.81
CA LYS A 421 -10.57 -1.05 -3.65
C LYS A 421 -10.93 -1.26 -2.18
N LEU A 422 -9.95 -1.36 -1.28
CA LEU A 422 -10.17 -1.43 0.17
C LEU A 422 -11.00 -0.24 0.67
N ARG A 423 -10.59 0.99 0.32
CA ARG A 423 -11.35 2.21 0.66
C ARG A 423 -12.75 2.20 0.07
N GLY A 424 -12.89 1.76 -1.18
CA GLY A 424 -14.18 1.67 -1.87
C GLY A 424 -15.19 0.71 -1.22
N VAL A 425 -14.72 -0.27 -0.43
CA VAL A 425 -15.58 -1.18 0.34
C VAL A 425 -15.62 -0.85 1.84
N GLY A 426 -15.12 0.33 2.24
CA GLY A 426 -15.14 0.80 3.63
C GLY A 426 -14.16 0.07 4.55
N ILE A 427 -12.97 -0.29 4.04
CA ILE A 427 -11.84 -0.75 4.86
C ILE A 427 -10.82 0.39 4.95
N GLU A 428 -10.42 0.73 6.18
CA GLU A 428 -9.36 1.70 6.47
C GLU A 428 -7.99 1.10 6.12
N VAL A 429 -7.10 1.90 5.52
CA VAL A 429 -5.83 1.45 4.91
C VAL A 429 -4.64 2.20 5.47
#